data_AF-D3D4A1-F1
#
_entry.id   AF-D3D4A1-F1
#
_cell.length_a   1.000
_cell.length_b   1.000
_cell.length_c   1.000
_cell.angle_alpha   90.00
_cell.angle_beta   90.00
_cell.angle_gamma   90.00
#
_symmetry.space_group_name_H-M   'P 1'
#
loop_
_entity.id
_entity.type
_entity.pdbx_description
1 polymer ?
#
loop_
_entity_poly.entity_id
_entity_poly.type
_entity_poly.pdbx_seq_one_letter_code
_entity_poly.pdbx_strand_id
1 'polypeptide(L)'
;MSSLTVPITPDLRPACRAGNTDLETAPDRLWTLPTQRIGDGQAVMIEPASNEQGWAARTAGRDRYHPIDYDGLMLFASPRG
;
A
#
# COMPACT_ATOMS: atom_id res chain seq x y z
N MET A 1 -10.36 -14.55 -17.73
CA MET A 1 -9.72 -13.43 -16.99
C MET A 1 -9.03 -14.04 -15.78
N SER A 2 -7.73 -14.30 -15.88
CA SER A 2 -6.98 -14.91 -14.78
C SER A 2 -6.67 -13.84 -13.74
N SER A 3 -7.35 -13.90 -12.59
CA SER A 3 -6.96 -13.12 -11.42
C SER A 3 -5.67 -13.70 -10.86
N LEU A 4 -4.59 -12.93 -10.94
CA LEU A 4 -3.30 -13.26 -10.34
C LEU A 4 -3.42 -13.06 -8.83
N THR A 5 -3.97 -14.05 -8.11
CA THR A 5 -3.83 -14.11 -6.66
C THR A 5 -2.38 -14.49 -6.37
N VAL A 6 -1.52 -13.48 -6.19
CA VAL A 6 -0.16 -13.70 -5.69
C VAL A 6 -0.31 -14.31 -4.28
N PRO A 7 0.17 -15.54 -4.03
CA PRO A 7 0.13 -16.12 -2.70
C PRO A 7 1.02 -15.28 -1.78
N ILE A 8 0.40 -14.60 -0.83
CA ILE A 8 1.08 -13.85 0.23
C ILE A 8 1.93 -14.83 1.05
N THR A 9 3.25 -14.71 0.93
CA THR A 9 4.19 -15.52 1.72
C THR A 9 3.95 -15.24 3.22
N PRO A 10 3.85 -16.27 4.08
CA PRO A 10 3.50 -16.09 5.49
C PRO A 10 4.59 -15.42 6.33
N ASP A 11 5.82 -15.25 5.81
CA ASP A 11 6.93 -14.61 6.51
C ASP A 11 6.94 -13.08 6.29
N LEU A 12 5.81 -12.45 6.61
CA LEU A 12 5.75 -10.99 6.68
C LEU A 12 6.42 -10.54 7.98
N ARG A 13 7.28 -9.51 7.89
CA ARG A 13 7.83 -8.86 9.10
C ARG A 13 6.69 -8.39 10.01
N PRO A 14 6.89 -8.23 11.33
CA PRO A 14 5.82 -7.89 12.29
C PRO A 14 4.97 -6.65 11.96
N ALA A 15 5.48 -5.74 11.14
CA ALA A 15 4.79 -4.52 10.71
C ALA A 15 3.96 -4.68 9.41
N CYS A 16 4.11 -5.78 8.68
CA CYS A 16 3.46 -6.04 7.41
C CYS A 16 2.23 -6.94 7.62
N ARG A 17 1.06 -6.48 7.18
CA ARG A 17 -0.17 -7.26 7.18
C ARG A 17 -0.69 -7.40 5.76
N ALA A 18 -1.06 -8.62 5.39
CA ALA A 18 -1.79 -8.89 4.17
C ALA A 18 -3.18 -9.45 4.48
N GLY A 19 -4.15 -9.15 3.63
CA GLY A 19 -5.51 -9.66 3.71
C GLY A 19 -6.24 -9.40 2.40
N ASN A 20 -7.23 -10.23 2.09
CA ASN A 20 -8.13 -9.96 0.97
C ASN A 20 -9.14 -8.90 1.41
N THR A 21 -9.29 -7.86 0.60
CA THR A 21 -10.38 -6.91 0.72
C THR A 21 -11.55 -7.45 -0.09
N ASP A 22 -12.36 -8.29 0.54
CA ASP A 22 -13.72 -8.51 0.05
C ASP A 22 -14.49 -7.19 0.13
N LEU A 23 -15.56 -7.04 -0.65
CA LEU A 23 -16.41 -5.82 -0.72
C LEU A 23 -16.84 -5.27 0.66
N GLU A 24 -16.82 -6.08 1.72
CA GLU A 24 -17.22 -5.71 3.07
C GLU A 24 -16.15 -4.87 3.83
N THR A 25 -14.86 -5.04 3.52
CA THR A 25 -13.80 -4.22 4.13
C THR A 25 -13.34 -3.17 3.14
N ALA A 26 -13.99 -2.01 3.16
CA ALA A 26 -13.55 -0.85 2.38
C ALA A 26 -12.09 -0.52 2.75
N PRO A 27 -11.18 -0.41 1.77
CA PRO A 27 -9.78 -0.09 2.04
C PRO A 27 -9.63 1.18 2.88
N ASP A 28 -10.49 2.17 2.67
CA ASP A 28 -10.57 3.40 3.48
C ASP A 28 -10.72 3.14 4.97
N ARG A 29 -11.53 2.16 5.36
CA ARG A 29 -11.70 1.79 6.77
C ARG A 29 -10.44 1.16 7.35
N LEU A 30 -9.73 0.35 6.58
CA LEU A 30 -8.48 -0.27 6.99
C LEU A 30 -7.38 0.79 7.21
N TRP A 31 -7.40 1.85 6.41
CA TRP A 31 -6.38 2.91 6.43
C TRP A 31 -6.52 3.94 7.54
N THR A 32 -7.72 4.09 8.11
CA THR A 32 -7.97 5.02 9.22
C THR A 32 -7.12 4.74 10.46
N LEU A 33 -6.90 3.47 10.82
CA LEU A 33 -6.15 3.12 12.03
C LEU A 33 -4.63 3.37 11.90
N PRO A 34 -3.95 2.91 10.83
CA PRO A 34 -2.54 3.20 10.61
C PRO A 34 -2.27 4.71 10.58
N THR A 35 -3.07 5.48 9.82
CA THR A 35 -2.88 6.93 9.70
C THR A 35 -2.97 7.67 11.04
N GLN A 36 -3.86 7.25 11.93
CA GLN A 36 -4.01 7.84 13.26
C GLN A 36 -2.91 7.44 14.25
N ARG A 37 -2.28 6.27 14.07
CA ARG A 37 -1.36 5.68 15.05
C ARG A 37 0.11 5.69 14.62
N ILE A 38 0.41 6.17 13.41
CA ILE A 38 1.76 6.04 12.83
C ILE A 38 2.83 6.84 13.57
N GLY A 39 2.46 7.89 14.32
CA GLY A 39 3.40 8.76 15.02
C GLY A 39 4.43 9.37 14.06
N ASP A 40 5.72 9.26 14.39
CA ASP A 40 6.82 9.68 13.52
C ASP A 40 7.24 8.60 12.49
N GLY A 41 6.53 7.47 12.44
CA GLY A 41 6.78 6.38 11.49
C GLY A 41 6.19 6.62 10.10
N GLN A 42 6.26 5.58 9.26
CA GLN A 42 5.70 5.56 7.91
C GLN A 42 4.80 4.34 7.73
N ALA A 43 3.61 4.55 7.17
CA ALA A 43 2.69 3.52 6.71
C ALA A 43 2.56 3.56 5.19
N VAL A 44 2.51 2.38 4.57
CA VAL A 44 2.20 2.20 3.16
C VAL A 44 1.09 1.17 3.07
N MET A 45 0.06 1.46 2.29
CA MET A 45 -0.97 0.49 1.91
C MET A 45 -0.97 0.36 0.40
N ILE A 46 -1.01 -0.88 -0.08
CA ILE A 46 -1.11 -1.23 -1.49
C ILE A 46 -2.42 -1.98 -1.68
N GLU A 47 -3.20 -1.59 -2.67
CA GLU A 47 -4.52 -2.16 -2.97
C GLU A 47 -4.69 -2.39 -4.48
N PRO A 48 -5.52 -3.36 -4.90
CA PRO A 48 -5.86 -3.53 -6.30
C PRO A 48 -6.50 -2.26 -6.87
N ALA A 49 -6.10 -1.86 -8.07
CA ALA A 49 -6.63 -0.70 -8.75
C ALA A 49 -6.84 -0.98 -10.24
N SER A 50 -7.77 -0.25 -10.86
CA SER A 50 -8.05 -0.34 -12.30
C SER A 50 -7.15 0.61 -13.08
N ASN A 51 -5.83 0.35 -13.03
CA ASN A 51 -4.81 1.04 -13.82
C ASN A 51 -3.89 0.00 -14.50
N GLU A 52 -2.94 0.45 -15.32
CA GLU A 52 -2.05 -0.43 -16.08
C GLU A 52 -1.23 -1.38 -15.19
N GLN A 53 -0.91 -0.95 -13.96
CA GLN A 53 -0.13 -1.74 -13.00
C GLN A 53 -0.99 -2.74 -12.20
N GLY A 54 -2.31 -2.56 -12.18
CA GLY A 54 -3.25 -3.38 -11.41
C GLY A 54 -3.26 -3.10 -9.91
N TRP A 55 -2.55 -2.05 -9.45
CA TRP A 55 -2.48 -1.66 -8.04
C TRP A 55 -2.25 -0.16 -7.88
N ALA A 56 -2.66 0.35 -6.73
CA ALA A 56 -2.35 1.70 -6.26
C ALA A 56 -1.80 1.63 -4.84
N ALA A 57 -1.04 2.63 -4.45
CA ALA A 57 -0.50 2.75 -3.12
C ALA A 57 -0.76 4.13 -2.53
N ARG A 58 -0.96 4.15 -1.21
CA ARG A 58 -1.04 5.38 -0.42
C ARG A 58 -0.12 5.30 0.77
N THR A 59 0.39 6.45 1.16
CA THR A 59 1.38 6.60 2.22
C THR A 59 0.94 7.61 3.27
N ALA A 60 1.31 7.36 4.51
CA ALA A 60 1.14 8.30 5.61
C ALA A 60 2.38 8.27 6.51
N GLY A 61 2.70 9.42 7.11
CA GLY A 61 3.96 9.62 7.83
C GLY A 61 4.77 10.75 7.22
N ARG A 62 5.88 11.12 7.87
CA ARG A 62 6.64 12.34 7.55
C ARG A 62 7.89 12.09 6.73
N ASP A 63 8.42 10.87 6.69
CA ASP A 63 9.77 10.69 6.16
C ASP A 63 9.90 9.41 5.32
N ARG A 64 10.29 9.66 4.07
CA ARG A 64 11.16 8.83 3.20
C ARG A 64 10.59 8.04 2.02
N TYR A 65 9.29 7.92 1.77
CA TYR A 65 8.84 7.38 0.47
C TYR A 65 7.52 8.01 0.06
N HIS A 66 7.54 8.74 -1.06
CA HIS A 66 6.34 9.34 -1.64
C HIS A 66 6.06 8.63 -2.97
N PRO A 67 4.83 8.11 -3.18
CA PRO A 67 4.44 7.60 -4.48
C PRO A 67 4.41 8.77 -5.46
N ILE A 68 5.14 8.63 -6.56
CA ILE A 68 5.12 9.54 -7.70
C ILE A 68 4.44 8.84 -8.86
N ASP A 69 3.54 9.56 -9.54
CA ASP A 69 3.03 9.14 -10.85
C ASP A 69 4.03 9.57 -11.91
N TYR A 70 4.59 8.62 -12.64
CA TYR A 70 5.45 8.85 -13.79
C TYR A 70 4.87 8.11 -14.99
N ASP A 71 4.20 8.85 -15.87
CA ASP A 71 3.60 8.32 -17.09
C ASP A 71 2.60 7.16 -16.82
N GLY A 72 1.78 7.29 -15.77
CA GLY A 72 0.82 6.26 -15.36
C GLY A 72 1.42 5.12 -14.52
N LEU A 73 2.74 5.15 -14.27
CA LEU A 73 3.42 4.23 -13.38
C LEU A 73 3.57 4.84 -11.99
N MET A 74 3.09 4.14 -10.96
CA MET A 74 3.35 4.51 -9.58
C MET A 74 4.75 4.02 -9.17
N LEU A 75 5.64 4.95 -8.81
CA LEU A 75 7.01 4.68 -8.37
C LEU A 75 7.23 5.23 -6.95
N PHE A 76 8.12 4.61 -6.18
CA PHE A 76 8.54 5.14 -4.88
C PHE A 76 9.92 5.79 -5.01
N ALA A 77 9.98 7.10 -4.82
CA ALA A 77 11.26 7.81 -4.75
C ALA A 77 11.93 7.53 -3.40
N SER A 78 13.13 6.93 -3.44
CA SER A 78 13.99 6.87 -2.27
C SER A 78 14.59 8.26 -2.00
N PRO A 79 14.63 8.76 -0.76
CA PRO A 79 15.27 10.01 -0.44
C PRO A 79 16.75 9.74 -0.56
N ARG A 80 17.40 10.49 -1.45
CA ARG A 80 18.86 10.49 -1.51
C ARG A 80 19.37 10.95 -0.14
N GLY A 81 20.10 10.07 0.54
CA GLY A 81 20.99 10.44 1.63
C GLY A 81 22.22 11.16 1.10
#